data_AF-E2B9Q9-F1
#
_entry.id   AF-E2B9Q9-F1
#
_cell.length_a   1.000
_cell.length_b   1.000
_cell.length_c   1.000
_cell.angle_alpha   90.00
_cell.angle_beta   90.00
_cell.angle_gamma   90.00
#
_symmetry.space_group_name_H-M   'P 1'
#
loop_
_entity.id
_entity.type
_entity.pdbx_description
1 polymer ?
#
loop_
_entity_poly.entity_id
_entity_poly.type
_entity_poly.pdbx_seq_one_letter_code
_entity_poly.pdbx_strand_id
1 'polypeptide(L)'
;GQTSLLINEKFQQFRDLLTKCETGSSNLPINCTDLQGFWDLIYIEVKDCDSRFARLERLRAARWREKEPKPAKSRKEIVAKKSRKFAKKKTAPVRHSTLRELISAERRKKRAEMQ
;
A
#
# COMPACT_ATOMS: atom_id res chain seq x y z
N GLY A 1 17.85 0.69 3.84
CA GLY A 1 16.83 -0.39 3.77
C GLY A 1 15.51 0.11 4.32
N GLN A 2 14.44 -0.70 4.30
CA GLN A 2 13.12 -0.25 4.78
C GLN A 2 13.13 0.20 6.25
N THR A 3 13.85 -0.49 7.14
CA THR A 3 14.03 -0.05 8.54
C THR A 3 14.71 1.31 8.65
N SER A 4 15.74 1.55 7.82
CA SER A 4 16.41 2.87 7.77
C SER A 4 15.46 3.96 7.31
N LEU A 5 14.57 3.67 6.35
CA LEU A 5 13.55 4.61 5.87
C LEU A 5 12.54 4.93 6.98
N LEU A 6 12.06 3.91 7.68
CA LEU A 6 11.18 4.05 8.83
C LEU A 6 11.80 4.99 9.88
N ILE A 7 13.06 4.76 10.27
CA ILE A 7 13.77 5.57 11.28
C ILE A 7 14.07 6.99 10.80
N ASN A 8 14.62 7.14 9.59
CA ASN A 8 15.13 8.43 9.13
C ASN A 8 14.04 9.34 8.56
N GLU A 9 12.91 8.78 8.13
CA GLU A 9 11.82 9.56 7.55
C GLU A 9 10.58 9.54 8.44
N LYS A 10 9.95 8.39 8.65
CA LYS A 10 8.65 8.31 9.34
C LYS A 10 8.76 8.75 10.80
N PHE A 11 9.78 8.29 11.52
CA PHE A 11 10.02 8.71 12.90
C PHE A 11 10.42 10.18 13.00
N GLN A 12 11.16 10.74 12.03
CA GLN A 12 11.45 12.18 12.03
C GLN A 12 10.18 13.00 11.79
N GLN A 13 9.33 12.59 10.85
CA GLN A 13 8.02 13.22 10.64
C GLN A 13 7.15 13.18 11.90
N PHE A 14 7.16 12.06 12.64
CA PHE A 14 6.43 11.97 13.90
C PHE A 14 6.95 12.95 14.96
N ARG A 15 8.28 13.10 15.08
CA ARG A 15 8.89 14.07 15.99
C ARG A 15 8.53 15.50 15.63
N ASP A 16 8.51 15.84 14.35
CA ASP A 16 8.07 17.16 13.89
C ASP A 16 6.59 17.39 14.21
N LEU A 17 5.77 16.33 14.10
CA LEU A 17 4.35 16.37 14.44
C LEU A 17 4.13 16.64 15.93
N LEU A 18 4.90 15.98 16.80
CA LEU A 18 4.88 16.21 18.25
C LEU A 18 5.29 17.65 18.57
N THR A 19 6.38 18.12 17.99
CA THR A 19 6.86 19.50 18.18
C THR A 19 5.82 20.53 17.75
N LYS A 20 5.14 20.31 16.62
CA LYS A 20 4.05 21.19 16.15
C LYS A 20 2.84 21.15 17.08
N CYS A 21 2.50 19.99 17.62
CA CYS A 21 1.43 19.83 18.60
C CYS A 21 1.73 20.58 19.91
N GLU A 22 2.98 20.51 20.41
CA GLU A 22 3.40 21.18 21.64
C GLU A 22 3.50 22.70 21.48
N THR A 23 4.06 23.17 20.36
CA THR A 23 4.29 24.60 20.13
C THR A 23 3.04 25.35 19.69
N GLY A 24 1.99 24.64 19.24
CA GLY A 24 0.81 25.26 18.65
C GLY A 24 1.12 26.10 17.39
N SER A 25 2.30 25.95 16.81
CA SER A 25 2.83 26.81 15.73
C SER A 25 2.27 26.47 14.35
N SER A 26 1.35 25.51 14.24
CA SER A 26 0.78 25.07 12.97
C SER A 26 -0.52 25.79 12.65
N ASN A 27 -0.69 26.21 11.39
CA ASN A 27 -1.93 26.83 10.89
C ASN A 27 -3.17 25.95 11.10
N LEU A 28 -2.98 24.62 11.14
CA LEU A 28 -4.00 23.68 11.62
C LEU A 28 -3.57 23.14 12.98
N PRO A 29 -4.43 23.17 14.00
CA PRO A 29 -4.13 22.58 15.29
C PRO A 29 -3.98 21.07 15.14
N ILE A 30 -2.86 20.54 15.61
CA ILE A 30 -2.65 19.10 15.69
C ILE A 30 -3.20 18.64 17.03
N ASN A 31 -4.11 17.67 16.99
CA ASN A 31 -4.73 17.12 18.19
C ASN A 31 -4.09 15.77 18.57
N CYS A 32 -4.35 15.30 19.79
CA CYS A 32 -3.84 14.01 20.27
C CYS A 32 -4.33 12.82 19.42
N THR A 33 -5.52 12.92 18.83
CA THR A 33 -6.07 11.89 17.93
C THR A 33 -5.29 11.80 16.62
N ASP A 34 -4.81 12.92 16.09
CA ASP A 34 -3.95 12.95 14.89
C ASP A 34 -2.62 12.26 15.17
N LEU A 35 -2.01 12.53 16.33
CA LEU A 35 -0.79 11.87 16.79
C LEU A 35 -1.00 10.36 16.93
N GLN A 36 -2.11 9.95 17.54
CA GLN A 36 -2.45 8.54 17.71
C GLN A 36 -2.62 7.85 16.34
N GLY A 37 -3.38 8.46 15.42
CA GLY A 37 -3.60 7.89 14.09
C GLY A 37 -2.29 7.76 13.30
N PHE A 38 -1.40 8.74 13.40
CA PHE A 38 -0.08 8.65 12.77
C PHE A 38 0.79 7.56 13.41
N TRP A 39 0.74 7.44 14.74
CA TRP A 39 1.44 6.39 15.47
C TRP A 39 0.97 5.00 15.06
N ASP A 40 -0.34 4.79 14.91
CA ASP A 40 -0.89 3.50 14.50
C ASP A 40 -0.34 3.07 13.12
N LEU A 41 -0.17 4.02 12.20
CA LEU A 41 0.43 3.77 10.88
C LEU A 41 1.91 3.38 10.98
N ILE A 42 2.71 4.10 11.79
CA ILE A 42 4.12 3.75 12.05
C ILE A 42 4.23 2.38 12.70
N TYR A 43 3.36 2.11 13.66
CA TYR A 43 3.39 0.88 14.44
C TYR A 43 3.13 -0.36 13.56
N ILE A 44 2.27 -0.26 12.55
CA ILE A 44 2.09 -1.33 11.54
C ILE A 44 3.41 -1.64 10.83
N GLU A 45 4.16 -0.61 10.42
CA GLU A 45 5.47 -0.80 9.76
C GLU A 45 6.51 -1.39 10.71
N VAL A 46 6.49 -1.02 12.00
CA VAL A 46 7.35 -1.63 13.04
C VAL A 46 7.05 -3.13 13.17
N LYS A 47 5.77 -3.52 13.24
CA LYS A 47 5.40 -4.94 13.36
C LYS A 47 5.79 -5.76 12.13
N ASP A 48 5.69 -5.20 10.92
CA ASP A 48 6.21 -5.86 9.71
C ASP A 48 7.72 -6.08 9.83
N CYS A 49 8.45 -5.05 10.28
CA CYS A 49 9.89 -5.12 10.49
C CYS A 49 10.27 -6.24 11.47
N ASP A 50 9.62 -6.29 12.63
CA ASP A 50 9.83 -7.33 13.64
C ASP A 50 9.56 -8.73 13.09
N SER A 51 8.49 -8.90 12.31
CA SER A 51 8.15 -10.19 11.70
C SER A 51 9.24 -10.70 10.75
N ARG A 52 9.88 -9.78 10.02
CA ARG A 52 10.95 -10.09 9.07
C ARG A 52 12.25 -10.42 9.79
N PHE A 53 12.59 -9.69 10.84
CA PHE A 53 13.73 -10.04 11.71
C PHE A 53 13.50 -11.38 12.41
N ALA A 54 12.29 -11.66 12.91
CA ALA A 54 11.94 -12.96 13.46
C ALA A 54 12.02 -14.10 12.43
N ARG A 55 11.72 -13.83 11.15
CA ARG A 55 11.96 -14.79 10.06
C ARG A 55 13.46 -15.01 9.85
N LEU A 56 14.27 -13.96 9.84
CA LEU A 56 15.72 -14.05 9.67
C LEU A 56 16.36 -14.85 10.82
N GLU A 57 15.97 -14.62 12.07
CA GLU A 57 16.47 -15.40 13.21
C GLU A 57 16.11 -16.88 13.11
N ARG A 58 14.88 -17.20 12.68
CA ARG A 58 14.49 -18.60 12.43
C ARG A 58 15.32 -19.25 11.32
N LEU A 59 15.60 -18.52 10.23
CA LEU A 59 16.45 -19.00 9.15
C LEU A 59 17.89 -19.21 9.64
N ARG A 60 18.43 -18.25 10.40
CA ARG A 60 19.76 -18.34 11.01
C ARG A 60 19.89 -19.60 11.89
N ALA A 61 18.91 -19.86 12.75
CA ALA A 61 18.84 -21.07 13.56
C ALA A 61 18.75 -22.35 12.72
N ALA A 62 18.09 -22.29 11.56
CA ALA A 62 18.00 -23.38 10.58
C ALA A 62 19.20 -23.48 9.62
N ARG A 63 20.32 -22.77 9.89
CA ARG A 63 21.49 -22.70 8.99
C ARG A 63 21.12 -22.24 7.57
N TRP A 64 20.24 -21.24 7.50
CA TRP A 64 19.73 -20.63 6.28
C TRP A 64 18.95 -21.57 5.36
N ARG A 65 18.50 -22.73 5.86
CA ARG A 65 17.64 -23.62 5.10
C ARG A 65 16.19 -23.19 5.20
N GLU A 66 15.61 -22.83 4.05
CA GLU A 66 14.18 -22.55 3.93
C GLU A 66 13.38 -23.82 4.22
N LYS A 67 12.29 -23.71 4.98
CA LYS A 67 11.37 -24.85 5.11
C LYS A 67 10.59 -24.97 3.82
N GLU A 68 10.68 -26.12 3.15
CA GLU A 68 9.85 -26.50 2.01
C GLU A 68 8.38 -26.10 2.29
N PRO A 69 7.72 -25.34 1.40
CA PRO A 69 6.31 -25.04 1.57
C PRO A 69 5.55 -26.36 1.60
N LYS A 70 4.96 -26.70 2.75
CA LYS A 70 4.10 -27.88 2.86
C LYS A 70 3.03 -27.73 1.78
N PRO A 71 2.82 -28.74 0.91
CA PRO A 71 1.79 -28.66 -0.10
C PRO A 71 0.48 -28.37 0.62
N ALA A 72 -0.16 -27.26 0.27
CA ALA A 72 -1.47 -26.93 0.78
C ALA A 72 -2.35 -28.15 0.51
N LYS A 73 -2.85 -28.80 1.56
CA LYS A 73 -3.86 -29.85 1.42
C LYS A 73 -5.02 -29.17 0.71
N SER A 74 -5.17 -29.43 -0.58
CA SER A 74 -6.26 -28.92 -1.39
C SER A 74 -7.54 -29.43 -0.74
N ARG A 75 -8.21 -28.56 0.01
CA ARG A 75 -9.58 -28.77 0.41
C ARG A 75 -10.34 -28.87 -0.90
N LYS A 76 -10.74 -30.09 -1.26
CA LYS A 76 -11.57 -30.35 -2.44
C LYS A 76 -12.87 -29.58 -2.22
N GLU A 77 -12.97 -28.37 -2.75
CA GLU A 77 -14.25 -27.72 -2.94
C GLU A 77 -15.04 -28.56 -3.93
N ILE A 78 -16.10 -29.20 -3.43
CA ILE A 78 -17.11 -29.85 -4.26
C ILE A 78 -17.87 -28.72 -4.95
N VAL A 79 -17.38 -28.30 -6.11
CA VAL A 79 -18.06 -27.32 -6.96
C VAL A 79 -19.28 -28.02 -7.57
N ALA A 80 -20.45 -27.77 -6.98
CA ALA A 80 -21.73 -28.10 -7.58
C ALA A 80 -21.85 -27.38 -8.93
N LYS A 81 -21.86 -28.17 -10.00
CA LYS A 81 -22.15 -27.72 -11.37
C LYS A 81 -23.54 -27.10 -11.43
N LYS A 82 -23.64 -25.77 -11.49
CA LYS A 82 -24.80 -25.11 -12.10
C LYS A 82 -24.37 -24.46 -13.41
N SER A 83 -24.69 -25.17 -14.48
CA SER A 83 -24.56 -24.75 -15.87
C SER A 83 -25.26 -23.41 -16.12
N ARG A 84 -24.51 -22.37 -16.50
CA ARG A 84 -25.00 -21.32 -17.39
C ARG A 84 -24.01 -21.15 -18.52
N LYS A 85 -24.52 -21.38 -19.72
CA LYS A 85 -23.80 -21.46 -20.99
C LYS A 85 -23.08 -20.15 -21.27
N PHE A 86 -21.75 -20.20 -21.42
CA PHE A 86 -20.96 -19.08 -21.95
C PHE A 86 -20.97 -19.21 -23.48
N ALA A 87 -21.76 -18.36 -24.14
CA ALA A 87 -21.66 -18.15 -25.57
C ALA A 87 -20.40 -17.31 -25.86
N LYS A 88 -19.57 -17.78 -26.80
CA LYS A 88 -18.42 -17.05 -27.35
C LYS A 88 -18.81 -15.62 -27.72
N LYS A 89 -18.16 -14.60 -27.14
CA LYS A 89 -18.13 -13.24 -27.71
C LYS A 89 -16.75 -12.62 -27.61
N LYS A 90 -16.42 -11.95 -28.72
CA LYS A 90 -15.17 -11.35 -29.15
C LYS A 90 -14.74 -10.22 -28.20
N THR A 91 -13.45 -9.92 -28.25
CA THR A 91 -12.75 -8.76 -27.64
C THR A 91 -13.64 -7.51 -27.56
N ALA A 92 -13.94 -7.06 -26.34
CA ALA A 92 -14.67 -5.82 -26.10
C ALA A 92 -13.71 -4.61 -26.25
N PRO A 93 -14.19 -3.47 -26.78
CA PRO A 93 -13.35 -2.29 -26.97
C PRO A 93 -13.04 -1.64 -25.62
N VAL A 94 -11.80 -1.17 -25.48
CA VAL A 94 -11.33 -0.37 -24.35
C VAL A 94 -12.20 0.89 -24.26
N ARG A 95 -13.08 0.94 -23.26
CA ARG A 95 -13.86 2.14 -22.97
C ARG A 95 -12.90 3.18 -22.38
N HIS A 96 -12.58 4.20 -23.14
CA HIS A 96 -11.84 5.36 -22.62
C HIS A 96 -12.70 6.04 -21.55
N SER A 97 -12.12 6.29 -20.37
CA SER A 97 -12.81 7.03 -19.32
C SER A 97 -12.97 8.49 -19.75
N THR A 98 -14.12 9.09 -19.44
CA THR A 98 -14.44 10.51 -19.65
C THR A 98 -13.35 11.44 -19.12
N LEU A 99 -12.73 11.07 -18.00
CA LEU A 99 -11.59 11.79 -17.43
C LEU A 99 -10.38 11.84 -18.37
N ARG A 100 -10.13 10.78 -19.14
CA ARG A 100 -9.03 10.72 -20.12
C ARG A 100 -9.28 11.60 -21.34
N GLU A 101 -10.54 11.72 -21.75
CA GLU A 101 -10.95 12.63 -22.82
C GLU A 101 -10.79 14.09 -22.41
N LEU A 102 -11.26 14.45 -21.21
CA LEU A 102 -11.08 15.80 -20.65
C LEU A 102 -9.60 16.20 -20.59
N ILE A 103 -8.72 15.32 -20.09
CA ILE A 103 -7.27 15.59 -20.04
C ILE A 103 -6.67 15.82 -21.43
N SER A 104 -7.11 15.06 -22.43
CA SER A 104 -6.61 15.19 -23.81
C SER A 104 -7.11 16.46 -24.50
N ALA A 105 -8.34 16.90 -24.20
CA ALA A 105 -8.91 18.14 -24.72
C ALA A 105 -8.19 19.36 -24.15
N GLU A 106 -7.97 19.38 -22.83
CA GLU A 106 -7.27 20.47 -22.14
C GLU A 106 -5.84 20.67 -22.67
N ARG A 107 -5.13 19.56 -22.92
CA ARG A 107 -3.76 19.58 -23.48
C ARG A 107 -3.70 20.13 -24.90
N ARG A 108 -4.75 19.93 -25.72
CA ARG A 108 -4.82 20.48 -27.08
C ARG A 108 -5.10 21.98 -27.06
N LYS A 109 -6.02 22.42 -26.18
CA LYS A 109 -6.35 23.83 -26.03
C LYS A 109 -5.13 24.66 -25.61
N LYS A 110 -4.38 24.20 -24.60
CA LYS A 110 -3.11 24.85 -24.19
C LYS A 110 -2.04 24.92 -25.27
N ARG A 111 -2.02 23.97 -26.22
CA ARG A 111 -1.07 24.01 -27.34
C ARG A 111 -1.48 25.00 -28.42
N ALA A 112 -2.78 25.16 -28.65
CA ALA A 112 -3.32 26.12 -29.61
C ALA A 112 -3.22 27.56 -29.09
N GLU A 113 -3.32 27.79 -27.78
CA GLU A 113 -3.14 29.12 -27.17
C GLU A 113 -1.68 29.58 -27.11
N MET A 114 -0.70 28.70 -27.37
CA MET A 114 0.73 29.05 -27.43
C MET A 114 1.25 29.28 -28.87
N GLN A 115 0.37 29.34 -29.87
CA GLN A 115 0.68 29.76 -31.25
C GLN A 115 -0.01 31.08 -31.53
#